data_AF-A0A9E1WIW1-F1
#
_entry.id   AF-A0A9E1WIW1-F1
#
_cell.length_a   1.000
_cell.length_b   1.000
_cell.length_c   1.000
_cell.angle_alpha   90.00
_cell.angle_beta   90.00
_cell.angle_gamma   90.00
#
_symmetry.space_group_name_H-M   'P 1'
#
loop_
_entity.id
_entity.type
_entity.pdbx_description
1 polymer ?
#
loop_
_entity_poly.entity_id
_entity_poly.type
_entity_poly.pdbx_seq_one_letter_code
_entity_poly.pdbx_strand_id
1 'polypeptide(L)'
;MNNTTKATARVVSIQDSLVSIETLAGSEQPLTKNEVVYILPKRSDAKYQERLKAEVLRINGAVADAQVFESTEGVSVGDLVEQSAEMLSVELGPGLLGQVYDGLQNPLDKLASEFGYFLPRGIDLAALDNNTKWAFTPIVQTGTVLQASSVIGAVQERGFTHKIMVPFDVQGEVTVSWIQEGSVTVNEAVAKIRLDSGKERTLTLKQRWPVRKAIPDALLKQNIVQRLYPHEPLITHLRLIDSFFPIAKGGMGCIPGPFGAGKTVLQNLISRNSDVDIVIVVACGERAGEVVETITEFPK
;
A
#
# COMPACT_ATOMS: atom_id res chain seq x y z
N MET A 1 19.75 -16.03 11.02
CA MET A 1 21.05 -15.43 10.65
C MET A 1 21.00 -13.96 11.03
N ASN A 2 22.00 -13.51 11.79
CA ASN A 2 22.02 -12.25 12.55
C ASN A 2 21.68 -11.01 11.71
N ASN A 3 20.49 -10.43 11.91
CA ASN A 3 20.25 -9.02 11.63
C ASN A 3 20.81 -8.22 12.82
N THR A 4 22.05 -7.77 12.71
CA THR A 4 22.54 -6.66 13.53
C THR A 4 21.59 -5.50 13.29
N THR A 5 20.75 -5.19 14.28
CA THR A 5 19.82 -4.06 14.27
C THR A 5 20.61 -2.80 13.97
N LYS A 6 20.46 -2.27 12.75
CA LYS A 6 21.21 -1.12 12.24
C LYS A 6 20.52 0.16 12.73
N ALA A 7 20.30 0.25 14.04
CA ALA A 7 19.70 1.41 14.66
C ALA A 7 20.59 2.62 14.42
N THR A 8 20.02 3.68 13.84
CA THR A 8 20.72 4.91 13.48
C THR A 8 20.29 6.09 14.34
N ALA A 9 19.21 5.93 15.10
CA ALA A 9 18.64 6.94 15.97
C ALA A 9 18.15 6.33 17.29
N ARG A 10 17.77 7.19 18.23
CA ARG A 10 17.17 6.82 19.52
C ARG A 10 16.02 7.76 19.87
N VAL A 11 15.07 7.27 20.67
CA VAL A 11 13.99 8.08 21.23
C VAL A 11 14.54 9.04 22.30
N VAL A 12 14.16 10.32 22.22
CA VAL A 12 14.56 11.37 23.20
C VAL A 12 13.37 11.95 23.95
N SER A 13 12.16 11.93 23.38
CA SER A 13 10.91 12.26 24.10
C SER A 13 9.70 11.56 23.50
N ILE A 14 8.69 11.33 24.32
CA ILE A 14 7.40 10.75 23.93
C ILE A 14 6.28 11.69 24.42
N GLN A 15 5.35 12.03 23.52
CA GLN A 15 4.14 12.77 23.84
C GLN A 15 2.97 12.13 23.07
N ASP A 16 2.18 11.31 23.78
CA ASP A 16 1.15 10.46 23.18
C ASP A 16 1.72 9.62 22.02
N SER A 17 1.20 9.80 20.81
CA SER A 17 1.65 9.11 19.60
C SER A 17 2.77 9.83 18.84
N LEU A 18 3.20 11.01 19.31
CA LEU A 18 4.31 11.76 18.76
C LEU A 18 5.60 11.43 19.54
N VAL A 19 6.63 11.02 18.82
CA VAL A 19 7.93 10.63 19.40
C VAL A 19 9.03 11.47 18.76
N SER A 20 9.87 12.09 19.58
CA SER A 20 11.08 12.75 19.10
C SER A 20 12.22 11.76 19.08
N ILE A 21 12.95 11.73 17.97
CA ILE A 21 14.10 10.85 17.74
C ILE A 21 15.34 11.69 17.45
N GLU A 22 16.49 11.22 17.88
CA GLU A 22 17.80 11.86 17.67
C GLU A 22 18.77 10.86 17.03
N THR A 23 19.52 11.30 16.02
CA THR A 23 20.57 10.47 15.40
C THR A 23 21.62 10.06 16.41
N LEU A 24 22.04 8.79 16.38
CA LEU A 24 23.13 8.28 17.21
C LEU A 24 24.47 8.87 16.76
N ALA A 25 25.37 9.11 17.72
CA ALA A 25 26.74 9.54 17.43
C ALA A 25 27.46 8.48 16.59
N GLY A 26 27.99 8.89 15.43
CA GLY A 26 28.63 7.99 14.46
C GLY A 26 27.68 7.40 13.41
N SER A 27 26.39 7.73 13.43
CA SER A 27 25.50 7.43 12.29
C SER A 27 25.76 8.41 11.15
N GLU A 28 26.06 7.89 9.96
CA GLU A 28 26.17 8.69 8.74
C GLU A 28 24.82 8.90 8.03
N GLN A 29 23.75 8.24 8.50
CA GLN A 29 22.44 8.31 7.86
C GLN A 29 21.67 9.54 8.37
N PRO A 30 21.38 10.54 7.50
CA PRO A 30 20.61 11.71 7.89
C PRO A 30 19.13 11.34 8.10
N LEU A 31 18.45 12.06 8.99
CA LEU A 31 16.99 11.98 9.12
C LEU A 31 16.33 12.56 7.87
N THR A 32 15.38 11.84 7.29
CA THR A 32 14.68 12.27 6.07
C THR A 32 13.20 12.51 6.33
N LYS A 33 12.66 13.62 5.82
CA LYS A 33 11.24 13.95 6.00
C LYS A 33 10.36 12.97 5.21
N ASN A 34 9.23 12.56 5.81
CA ASN A 34 8.31 11.53 5.32
C ASN A 34 8.92 10.11 5.23
N GLU A 35 10.11 9.91 5.81
CA GLU A 35 10.72 8.59 5.94
C GLU A 35 9.96 7.77 6.98
N VAL A 36 9.82 6.47 6.72
CA VAL A 36 9.37 5.51 7.72
C VAL A 36 10.54 5.15 8.62
N VAL A 37 10.31 5.23 9.92
CA VAL A 37 11.21 4.75 10.95
C VAL A 37 10.52 3.70 11.79
N TYR A 38 11.32 2.83 12.39
CA TYR A 38 10.82 1.76 13.24
C TYR A 38 11.40 1.92 14.64
N ILE A 39 10.53 2.11 15.63
CA ILE A 39 10.91 2.18 17.04
C ILE A 39 10.95 0.75 17.58
N LEU A 40 11.99 0.44 18.36
CA LEU A 40 12.22 -0.86 18.99
C LEU A 40 12.05 -0.71 20.52
N PRO A 41 10.82 -0.86 21.05
CA PRO A 41 10.57 -0.76 22.48
C PRO A 41 11.32 -1.85 23.24
N LYS A 42 12.01 -1.48 24.32
CA LYS A 42 12.65 -2.45 25.23
C LYS A 42 11.70 -3.00 26.30
N ARG A 43 10.66 -2.23 26.64
CA ARG A 43 9.68 -2.59 27.66
C ARG A 43 8.43 -3.11 26.98
N SER A 44 8.46 -4.39 26.64
CA SER A 44 7.34 -5.08 26.03
C SER A 44 7.09 -6.40 26.73
N ASP A 45 5.83 -6.70 26.99
CA ASP A 45 5.38 -8.02 27.46
C ASP A 45 5.08 -8.96 26.27
N ALA A 46 5.26 -8.49 25.03
CA ALA A 46 5.05 -9.28 23.84
C ALA A 46 6.08 -10.42 23.74
N LYS A 47 5.64 -11.57 23.20
CA LYS A 47 6.51 -12.73 22.95
C LYS A 47 7.42 -12.58 21.73
N TYR A 48 7.39 -11.41 21.07
CA TYR A 48 8.12 -11.07 19.86
C TYR A 48 8.74 -9.68 20.01
N GLN A 49 9.77 -9.38 19.22
CA GLN A 49 10.35 -8.05 19.19
C GLN A 49 9.40 -7.10 18.46
N GLU A 50 8.81 -6.16 19.19
CA GLU A 50 7.98 -5.12 18.61
C GLU A 50 8.83 -4.18 17.76
N ARG A 51 8.29 -3.82 16.58
CA ARG A 51 8.91 -2.92 15.61
C ARG A 51 7.88 -1.91 15.14
N LEU A 52 7.60 -0.92 15.98
CA LEU A 52 6.51 0.05 15.80
C LEU A 52 6.81 0.98 14.62
N LYS A 53 5.91 1.01 13.64
CA LYS A 53 6.06 1.83 12.43
C LYS A 53 5.69 3.28 12.74
N ALA A 54 6.54 4.22 12.32
CA ALA A 54 6.32 5.65 12.48
C ALA A 54 6.78 6.44 11.24
N GLU A 55 6.24 7.64 11.04
CA GLU A 55 6.62 8.52 9.94
C GLU A 55 7.23 9.83 10.45
N VAL A 56 8.40 10.20 9.91
CA VAL A 56 9.08 11.46 10.23
C VAL A 56 8.30 12.65 9.65
N LEU A 57 7.83 13.55 10.52
CA LEU A 57 7.02 14.72 10.15
C LEU A 57 7.85 15.99 9.96
N ARG A 58 8.76 16.27 10.91
CA ARG A 58 9.58 17.47 10.94
C ARG A 58 10.99 17.16 11.46
N ILE A 59 11.98 17.89 10.96
CA ILE A 59 13.39 17.71 11.29
C ILE A 59 13.95 19.06 11.75
N ASN A 60 14.63 19.03 12.89
CA ASN A 60 15.31 20.16 13.52
C ASN A 60 16.77 19.74 13.83
N GLY A 61 17.67 19.92 12.86
CA GLY A 61 19.06 19.50 12.99
C GLY A 61 19.17 17.98 13.11
N ALA A 62 19.72 17.50 14.24
CA ALA A 62 19.90 16.08 14.54
C ALA A 62 18.67 15.41 15.18
N VAL A 63 17.61 16.18 15.46
CA VAL A 63 16.37 15.70 16.08
C VAL A 63 15.24 15.76 15.06
N ALA A 64 14.36 14.77 15.07
CA ALA A 64 13.13 14.79 14.28
C ALA A 64 11.94 14.32 15.11
N ASP A 65 10.75 14.81 14.78
CA ASP A 65 9.52 14.28 15.35
C ASP A 65 8.85 13.32 14.38
N ALA A 66 8.51 12.15 14.90
CA ALA A 66 7.89 11.06 14.17
C ALA A 66 6.51 10.73 14.77
N GLN A 67 5.54 10.49 13.90
CA GLN A 67 4.21 10.04 14.27
C GLN A 67 4.17 8.52 14.26
N VAL A 68 3.95 7.91 15.42
CA VAL A 68 3.76 6.46 15.53
C VAL A 68 2.32 6.11 15.10
N PHE A 69 2.17 5.07 14.29
CA PHE A 69 0.87 4.63 13.76
C PHE A 69 0.10 3.70 14.70
N GLU A 70 0.74 3.27 15.78
CA GLU A 70 0.27 2.29 16.74
C GLU A 70 0.44 2.82 18.17
N SER A 71 0.00 2.07 19.18
CA SER A 71 0.16 2.44 20.59
C SER A 71 1.64 2.60 20.98
N THR A 72 1.97 3.73 21.61
CA THR A 72 3.31 4.04 22.13
C THR A 72 3.54 3.54 23.55
N GLU A 73 2.61 2.77 24.12
CA GLU A 73 2.78 2.18 25.45
C GLU A 73 4.09 1.35 25.51
N GLY A 74 4.85 1.44 26.60
CA GLY A 74 6.15 0.75 26.69
C GLY A 74 7.30 1.38 25.89
N VAL A 75 7.05 2.34 24.99
CA VAL A 75 8.12 3.16 24.39
C VAL A 75 8.73 4.04 25.47
N SER A 76 10.06 4.06 25.53
CA SER A 76 10.85 4.77 26.53
C SER A 76 11.97 5.59 25.89
N VAL A 77 12.39 6.65 26.58
CA VAL A 77 13.59 7.41 26.19
C VAL A 77 14.80 6.47 26.15
N GLY A 78 15.57 6.53 25.07
CA GLY A 78 16.70 5.66 24.80
C GLY A 78 16.36 4.34 24.10
N ASP A 79 15.10 4.12 23.72
CA ASP A 79 14.74 3.05 22.77
C ASP A 79 15.37 3.32 21.40
N LEU A 80 15.76 2.25 20.73
CA LEU A 80 16.47 2.33 19.46
C LEU A 80 15.49 2.54 18.32
N VAL A 81 15.95 3.25 17.28
CA VAL A 81 15.17 3.59 16.10
C VAL A 81 15.93 3.20 14.85
N GLU A 82 15.26 2.46 13.97
CA GLU A 82 15.78 2.06 12.67
C GLU A 82 15.18 2.94 11.57
N GLN A 83 16.04 3.48 10.71
CA GLN A 83 15.65 4.28 9.56
C GLN A 83 15.53 3.41 8.31
N SER A 84 14.37 3.45 7.64
CA SER A 84 14.11 2.62 6.45
C SER A 84 14.70 3.18 5.15
N ALA A 85 15.00 4.48 5.11
CA ALA A 85 15.25 5.26 3.89
C ALA A 85 14.10 5.21 2.86
N GLU A 86 12.93 4.70 3.23
CA GLU A 86 11.75 4.59 2.38
C GLU A 86 10.62 5.48 2.90
N MET A 87 9.77 5.97 2.00
CA MET A 87 8.47 6.55 2.38
C MET A 87 7.48 5.45 2.71
N LEU A 88 6.42 5.79 3.45
CA LEU A 88 5.31 4.86 3.69
C LEU A 88 4.74 4.39 2.35
N SER A 89 4.86 3.09 2.11
CA SER A 89 4.58 2.47 0.82
C SER A 89 3.74 1.22 0.99
N VAL A 90 2.95 0.92 -0.03
CA VAL A 90 2.12 -0.28 -0.12
C VAL A 90 2.64 -1.21 -1.22
N GLU A 91 2.44 -2.51 -1.06
CA GLU A 91 2.66 -3.49 -2.13
C GLU A 91 1.45 -3.52 -3.06
N LEU A 92 1.71 -3.45 -4.37
CA LEU A 92 0.72 -3.52 -5.44
C LEU A 92 1.07 -4.71 -6.34
N GLY A 93 0.14 -5.66 -6.49
CA GLY A 93 0.33 -6.85 -7.32
C GLY A 93 -0.86 -7.81 -7.20
N PRO A 94 -0.80 -8.98 -7.86
CA PRO A 94 -1.86 -9.97 -7.78
C PRO A 94 -1.92 -10.60 -6.38
N GLY A 95 -3.14 -10.81 -5.89
CA GLY A 95 -3.42 -11.29 -4.54
C GLY A 95 -4.03 -10.24 -3.62
N LEU A 96 -4.20 -8.98 -4.08
CA LEU A 96 -4.90 -7.94 -3.32
C LEU A 96 -6.42 -8.17 -3.31
N LEU A 97 -6.99 -8.72 -4.39
CA LEU A 97 -8.45 -8.79 -4.54
C LEU A 97 -9.06 -9.79 -3.56
N GLY A 98 -10.00 -9.27 -2.76
CA GLY A 98 -10.72 -10.01 -1.73
C GLY A 98 -9.91 -10.29 -0.46
N GLN A 99 -8.81 -9.57 -0.26
CA GLN A 99 -8.12 -9.47 1.02
C GLN A 99 -8.74 -8.37 1.89
N VAL A 100 -8.60 -8.51 3.20
CA VAL A 100 -8.95 -7.47 4.17
C VAL A 100 -7.69 -7.08 4.93
N TYR A 101 -7.37 -5.79 4.88
CA TYR A 101 -6.15 -5.23 5.46
C TYR A 101 -6.45 -4.29 6.63
N ASP A 102 -5.49 -4.14 7.54
CA ASP A 102 -5.46 -3.00 8.46
C ASP A 102 -5.00 -1.71 7.75
N GLY A 103 -4.88 -0.61 8.50
CA GLY A 103 -4.42 0.68 7.98
C GLY A 103 -2.97 0.72 7.49
N LEU A 104 -2.16 -0.31 7.77
CA LEU A 104 -0.76 -0.43 7.39
C LEU A 104 -0.53 -1.51 6.33
N GLN A 105 -1.60 -2.04 5.73
CA GLN A 105 -1.60 -3.11 4.74
C GLN A 105 -1.18 -4.49 5.29
N ASN A 106 -1.33 -4.74 6.58
CA ASN A 106 -1.20 -6.07 7.14
C ASN A 106 -2.50 -6.87 6.90
N PRO A 107 -2.43 -8.08 6.33
CA PRO A 107 -3.60 -8.91 6.08
C PRO A 107 -4.17 -9.44 7.41
N LEU A 108 -5.45 -9.12 7.68
CA LEU A 108 -6.10 -9.40 8.96
C LEU A 108 -6.27 -10.90 9.25
N ASP A 109 -6.46 -11.72 8.21
CA ASP A 109 -6.58 -13.16 8.31
C ASP A 109 -5.27 -13.82 8.79
N LYS A 110 -4.11 -13.36 8.28
CA LYS A 110 -2.80 -13.82 8.72
C LYS A 110 -2.51 -13.35 10.14
N LEU A 111 -2.79 -12.08 10.46
CA LEU A 111 -2.67 -11.57 11.82
C LEU A 111 -3.49 -12.41 12.81
N ALA A 112 -4.74 -12.72 12.47
CA ALA A 112 -5.60 -13.55 13.30
C ALA A 112 -5.06 -14.97 13.47
N SER A 113 -4.51 -15.56 12.40
CA SER A 113 -3.95 -16.91 12.43
C SER A 113 -2.65 -17.01 13.25
N GLU A 114 -1.80 -15.98 13.22
CA GLU A 114 -0.50 -15.99 13.89
C GLU A 114 -0.56 -15.46 15.33
N PHE A 115 -1.41 -14.47 15.62
CA PHE A 115 -1.44 -13.74 16.89
C PHE A 115 -2.77 -13.86 17.66
N GLY A 116 -3.78 -14.49 17.06
CA GLY A 116 -5.08 -14.73 17.69
C GLY A 116 -6.06 -13.57 17.53
N TYR A 117 -6.96 -13.40 18.51
CA TYR A 117 -8.14 -12.53 18.37
C TYR A 117 -7.85 -11.03 18.48
N PHE A 118 -6.81 -10.64 19.21
CA PHE A 118 -6.47 -9.22 19.41
C PHE A 118 -5.38 -8.79 18.43
N LEU A 119 -5.48 -7.57 17.93
CA LEU A 119 -4.48 -7.02 17.02
C LEU A 119 -3.14 -6.87 17.76
N PRO A 120 -2.07 -7.55 17.29
CA PRO A 120 -0.73 -7.28 17.80
C PRO A 120 -0.27 -5.90 17.33
N ARG A 121 0.75 -5.34 18.00
CA ARG A 121 1.38 -4.09 17.59
C ARG A 121 2.83 -4.32 17.18
N GLY A 122 3.36 -3.47 16.31
CA GLY A 122 4.75 -3.56 15.86
C GLY A 122 5.03 -4.82 15.04
N ILE A 123 4.00 -5.34 14.37
CA ILE A 123 4.07 -6.44 13.43
C ILE A 123 3.98 -5.88 12.00
N ASP A 124 4.89 -6.33 11.14
CA ASP A 124 4.97 -5.94 9.72
C ASP A 124 4.92 -7.24 8.89
N LEU A 125 3.75 -7.59 8.37
CA LEU A 125 3.54 -8.78 7.55
C LEU A 125 3.59 -8.44 6.06
N ALA A 126 3.94 -9.43 5.24
CA ALA A 126 3.84 -9.29 3.79
C ALA A 126 2.37 -9.16 3.36
N ALA A 127 2.05 -8.03 2.71
CA ALA A 127 0.72 -7.72 2.22
C ALA A 127 0.20 -8.74 1.20
N LEU A 128 1.09 -9.20 0.30
CA LEU A 128 0.80 -10.27 -0.65
C LEU A 128 1.29 -11.61 -0.14
N ASP A 129 0.63 -12.70 -0.53
CA ASP A 129 1.14 -14.05 -0.27
C ASP A 129 2.33 -14.35 -1.18
N ASN A 130 3.49 -14.54 -0.56
CA ASN A 130 4.75 -14.84 -1.23
C ASN A 130 4.84 -16.28 -1.75
N ASN A 131 3.94 -17.17 -1.32
CA ASN A 131 3.96 -18.59 -1.68
C ASN A 131 2.97 -18.93 -2.80
N THR A 132 1.91 -18.14 -2.98
CA THR A 132 0.94 -18.33 -4.05
C THR A 132 1.62 -18.17 -5.42
N LYS A 133 1.39 -19.15 -6.30
CA LYS A 133 1.88 -19.13 -7.68
C LYS A 133 0.81 -18.63 -8.65
N TRP A 134 1.23 -17.79 -9.58
CA TRP A 134 0.43 -17.16 -10.61
C TRP A 134 0.92 -17.59 -11.98
N ALA A 135 0.00 -17.92 -12.88
CA ALA A 135 0.34 -18.17 -14.28
C ALA A 135 0.51 -16.81 -15.00
N PHE A 136 1.76 -16.41 -15.20
CA PHE A 136 2.10 -15.19 -15.93
C PHE A 136 2.21 -15.46 -17.42
N THR A 137 1.44 -14.70 -18.21
CA THR A 137 1.45 -14.73 -19.67
C THR A 137 2.00 -13.40 -20.20
N PRO A 138 3.18 -13.39 -20.83
CA PRO A 138 3.74 -12.18 -21.42
C PRO A 138 2.97 -11.77 -22.68
N ILE A 139 2.89 -10.46 -22.94
CA ILE A 139 2.31 -9.90 -24.17
C ILE A 139 3.34 -9.12 -25.02
N VAL A 140 4.59 -9.08 -24.54
CA VAL A 140 5.73 -8.44 -25.21
C VAL A 140 6.87 -9.43 -25.36
N GLN A 141 7.83 -9.12 -26.23
CA GLN A 141 9.02 -9.94 -26.47
C GLN A 141 10.31 -9.20 -26.07
N THR A 142 11.39 -9.94 -25.88
CA THR A 142 12.74 -9.35 -25.70
C THR A 142 13.06 -8.41 -26.87
N GLY A 143 13.63 -7.24 -26.55
CA GLY A 143 13.92 -6.17 -27.49
C GLY A 143 12.80 -5.14 -27.66
N THR A 144 11.60 -5.38 -27.11
CA THR A 144 10.50 -4.41 -27.16
C THR A 144 10.86 -3.16 -26.37
N VAL A 145 10.68 -1.99 -26.98
CA VAL A 145 10.80 -0.68 -26.33
C VAL A 145 9.46 -0.31 -25.71
N LEU A 146 9.48 0.05 -24.43
CA LEU A 146 8.32 0.36 -23.60
C LEU A 146 8.58 1.64 -22.80
N GLN A 147 7.54 2.13 -22.14
CA GLN A 147 7.61 3.25 -21.20
C GLN A 147 6.90 2.90 -19.89
N ALA A 148 6.99 3.75 -18.88
CA ALA A 148 6.24 3.59 -17.64
C ALA A 148 4.74 3.32 -17.91
N SER A 149 4.10 2.49 -17.08
CA SER A 149 2.71 2.00 -17.24
C SER A 149 2.42 1.05 -18.41
N SER A 150 3.39 0.79 -19.29
CA SER A 150 3.22 -0.17 -20.38
C SER A 150 3.03 -1.60 -19.83
N VAL A 151 2.08 -2.34 -20.40
CA VAL A 151 1.76 -3.71 -19.94
C VAL A 151 2.75 -4.70 -20.56
N ILE A 152 3.40 -5.50 -19.72
CA ILE A 152 4.36 -6.52 -20.17
C ILE A 152 3.73 -7.93 -20.24
N GLY A 153 2.65 -8.12 -19.51
CA GLY A 153 1.92 -9.38 -19.44
C GLY A 153 0.77 -9.28 -18.45
N ALA A 154 0.15 -10.42 -18.16
CA ALA A 154 -0.94 -10.49 -17.20
C ALA A 154 -0.93 -11.80 -16.43
N VAL A 155 -1.62 -11.80 -15.30
CA VAL A 155 -2.02 -13.00 -14.55
C VAL A 155 -3.53 -12.96 -14.36
N GLN A 156 -4.15 -14.13 -14.20
CA GLN A 156 -5.56 -14.22 -13.86
C GLN A 156 -5.75 -14.14 -12.34
N GLU A 157 -6.46 -13.12 -11.86
CA GLU A 157 -6.83 -12.94 -10.47
C GLU A 157 -8.35 -13.05 -10.32
N ARG A 158 -8.81 -14.25 -9.93
CA ARG A 158 -10.25 -14.59 -9.89
C ARG A 158 -10.89 -14.37 -11.27
N GLY A 159 -11.94 -13.56 -11.37
CA GLY A 159 -12.58 -13.18 -12.64
C GLY A 159 -11.91 -12.00 -13.35
N PHE A 160 -10.83 -11.44 -12.80
CA PHE A 160 -10.18 -10.24 -13.31
C PHE A 160 -8.81 -10.55 -13.93
N THR A 161 -8.51 -9.96 -15.09
CA THR A 161 -7.19 -10.06 -15.72
C THR A 161 -6.27 -8.98 -15.16
N HIS A 162 -5.39 -9.36 -14.25
CA HIS A 162 -4.45 -8.45 -13.59
C HIS A 162 -3.25 -8.17 -14.51
N LYS A 163 -3.15 -6.93 -14.98
CA LYS A 163 -2.08 -6.47 -15.87
C LYS A 163 -0.81 -6.18 -15.08
N ILE A 164 0.30 -6.80 -15.47
CA ILE A 164 1.64 -6.50 -14.95
C ILE A 164 2.25 -5.42 -15.84
N MET A 165 2.67 -4.32 -15.22
CA MET A 165 3.10 -3.12 -15.91
C MET A 165 4.55 -2.77 -15.58
N VAL A 166 5.21 -2.06 -16.49
CA VAL A 166 6.45 -1.33 -16.20
C VAL A 166 6.19 -0.35 -15.05
N PRO A 167 7.03 -0.33 -14.00
CA PRO A 167 6.82 0.52 -12.83
C PRO A 167 6.62 2.00 -13.18
N PHE A 168 5.72 2.66 -12.44
CA PHE A 168 5.28 4.03 -12.76
C PHE A 168 6.34 5.12 -12.47
N ASP A 169 7.42 4.75 -11.76
CA ASP A 169 8.55 5.62 -11.43
C ASP A 169 9.67 5.61 -12.48
N VAL A 170 9.55 4.75 -13.50
CA VAL A 170 10.48 4.71 -14.63
C VAL A 170 10.36 6.00 -15.44
N GLN A 171 11.51 6.52 -15.87
CA GLN A 171 11.61 7.70 -16.73
C GLN A 171 12.18 7.30 -18.08
N GLY A 172 11.61 7.87 -19.14
CA GLY A 172 12.06 7.62 -20.51
C GLY A 172 11.64 6.24 -21.03
N GLU A 173 12.30 5.84 -22.11
CA GLU A 173 12.09 4.55 -22.74
C GLU A 173 12.91 3.47 -22.05
N VAL A 174 12.40 2.24 -22.09
CA VAL A 174 13.09 1.06 -21.57
C VAL A 174 12.99 -0.08 -22.55
N THR A 175 14.07 -0.85 -22.68
CA THR A 175 14.07 -2.03 -23.55
C THR A 175 13.96 -3.29 -22.72
N VAL A 176 13.06 -4.19 -23.08
CA VAL A 176 12.95 -5.52 -22.44
C VAL A 176 14.20 -6.34 -22.77
N SER A 177 15.04 -6.64 -21.79
CA SER A 177 16.25 -7.45 -21.98
C SER A 177 15.99 -8.94 -21.80
N TRP A 178 14.98 -9.29 -21.01
CA TRP A 178 14.56 -10.66 -20.77
C TRP A 178 13.10 -10.66 -20.28
N ILE A 179 12.33 -11.66 -20.68
CA ILE A 179 10.98 -11.91 -20.19
C ILE A 179 10.71 -13.41 -20.24
N GLN A 180 9.97 -13.94 -19.28
CA GLN A 180 9.56 -15.34 -19.25
C GLN A 180 8.05 -15.51 -19.16
N GLU A 181 7.58 -16.68 -19.57
CA GLU A 181 6.23 -17.17 -19.31
C GLU A 181 6.31 -18.27 -18.25
N GLY A 182 5.31 -18.40 -17.39
CA GLY A 182 5.22 -19.55 -16.50
C GLY A 182 4.50 -19.30 -15.18
N SER A 183 4.55 -20.32 -14.33
CA SER A 183 3.98 -20.28 -12.98
C SER A 183 5.01 -19.72 -12.00
N VAL A 184 4.77 -18.51 -11.50
CA VAL A 184 5.70 -17.72 -10.69
C VAL A 184 5.05 -17.14 -9.44
N THR A 185 5.82 -16.91 -8.38
CA THR A 185 5.36 -16.16 -7.21
C THR A 185 5.49 -14.65 -7.41
N VAL A 186 4.91 -13.85 -6.49
CA VAL A 186 4.98 -12.38 -6.57
C VAL A 186 6.40 -11.80 -6.43
N ASN A 187 7.35 -12.57 -5.89
CA ASN A 187 8.75 -12.15 -5.72
C ASN A 187 9.67 -12.65 -6.82
N GLU A 188 9.23 -13.63 -7.61
CA GLU A 188 10.02 -14.17 -8.69
C GLU A 188 10.09 -13.17 -9.85
N ALA A 189 11.27 -13.07 -10.46
CA ALA A 189 11.49 -12.19 -11.60
C ALA A 189 10.69 -12.71 -12.80
N VAL A 190 9.95 -11.84 -13.48
CA VAL A 190 9.21 -12.17 -14.72
C VAL A 190 9.76 -11.47 -15.94
N ALA A 191 10.39 -10.30 -15.74
CA ALA A 191 11.05 -9.56 -16.79
C ALA A 191 12.25 -8.79 -16.25
N LYS A 192 13.12 -8.36 -17.16
CA LYS A 192 14.18 -7.40 -16.93
C LYS A 192 14.10 -6.33 -18.00
N ILE A 193 14.27 -5.09 -17.57
CA ILE A 193 14.26 -3.92 -18.44
C ILE A 193 15.59 -3.19 -18.34
N ARG A 194 16.11 -2.73 -19.47
CA ARG A 194 17.28 -1.86 -19.55
C ARG A 194 16.81 -0.41 -19.66
N LEU A 195 17.25 0.40 -18.69
CA LEU A 195 17.03 1.84 -18.66
C LEU A 195 18.02 2.55 -19.61
N ASP A 196 17.71 3.77 -20.01
CA ASP A 196 18.60 4.63 -20.81
C ASP A 196 19.98 4.85 -20.15
N SER A 197 20.02 4.82 -18.81
CA SER A 197 21.27 4.88 -18.03
C SER A 197 22.19 3.65 -18.20
N GLY A 198 21.74 2.62 -18.92
CA GLY A 198 22.42 1.32 -19.05
C GLY A 198 22.19 0.37 -17.87
N LYS A 199 21.58 0.84 -16.78
CA LYS A 199 21.21 -0.02 -15.63
C LYS A 199 20.07 -0.96 -16.01
N GLU A 200 20.17 -2.21 -15.55
CA GLU A 200 19.12 -3.21 -15.67
C GLU A 200 18.26 -3.24 -14.40
N ARG A 201 16.94 -3.24 -14.54
CA ARG A 201 15.97 -3.36 -13.46
C ARG A 201 15.16 -4.64 -13.64
N THR A 202 15.15 -5.47 -12.60
CA THR A 202 14.32 -6.67 -12.54
C THR A 202 12.88 -6.30 -12.18
N LEU A 203 11.92 -6.88 -12.88
CA LEU A 203 10.49 -6.76 -12.63
C LEU A 203 9.96 -8.09 -12.09
N THR A 204 9.15 -8.00 -11.03
CA THR A 204 8.37 -9.12 -10.49
C THR A 204 6.87 -8.83 -10.70
N LEU A 205 5.98 -9.68 -10.18
CA LEU A 205 4.54 -9.40 -10.27
C LEU A 205 4.07 -8.30 -9.31
N LYS A 206 4.92 -7.89 -8.35
CA LYS A 206 4.58 -6.84 -7.39
C LYS A 206 5.52 -5.66 -7.47
N GLN A 207 5.02 -4.49 -7.11
CA GLN A 207 5.79 -3.27 -6.95
C GLN A 207 5.42 -2.58 -5.64
N ARG A 208 6.34 -1.83 -5.06
CA ARG A 208 6.06 -0.96 -3.90
C ARG A 208 5.80 0.45 -4.38
N TRP A 209 4.78 1.09 -3.83
CA TRP A 209 4.42 2.46 -4.20
C TRP A 209 4.18 3.35 -2.98
N PRO A 210 4.80 4.54 -2.89
CA PRO A 210 4.62 5.45 -1.77
C PRO A 210 3.22 6.07 -1.77
N VAL A 211 2.49 5.89 -0.67
CA VAL A 211 1.06 6.27 -0.58
C VAL A 211 0.82 7.77 -0.71
N ARG A 212 1.83 8.59 -0.37
CA ARG A 212 1.77 10.06 -0.48
C ARG A 212 2.05 10.58 -1.89
N LYS A 213 2.41 9.73 -2.85
CA LYS A 213 2.60 10.12 -4.25
C LYS A 213 1.49 9.51 -5.08
N ALA A 214 0.69 10.36 -5.73
CA ALA A 214 -0.29 9.87 -6.69
C ALA A 214 0.43 9.21 -7.88
N ILE A 215 0.04 7.99 -8.24
CA ILE A 215 0.55 7.26 -9.42
C ILE A 215 0.58 8.14 -10.69
N PRO A 216 -0.49 8.88 -11.06
CA PRO A 216 -0.49 9.65 -12.30
C PRO A 216 0.41 10.89 -12.31
N ASP A 217 0.93 11.37 -11.16
CA ASP A 217 1.66 12.64 -11.10
C ASP A 217 2.89 12.66 -12.03
N ALA A 218 3.71 11.62 -11.96
CA ALA A 218 4.89 11.49 -12.82
C ALA A 218 4.52 11.24 -14.29
N LEU A 219 3.47 10.45 -14.53
CA LEU A 219 3.02 10.06 -15.87
C LEU A 219 2.42 11.27 -16.63
N LEU A 220 1.67 12.14 -15.93
CA LEU A 220 1.12 13.37 -16.48
C LEU A 220 2.24 14.36 -16.86
N LYS A 221 3.25 14.53 -15.99
CA LYS A 221 4.40 15.41 -16.26
C LYS A 221 5.23 14.96 -17.47
N GLN A 222 5.26 13.65 -17.72
CA GLN A 222 5.96 13.06 -18.86
C GLN A 222 5.08 12.95 -20.12
N ASN A 223 3.82 13.44 -20.10
CA ASN A 223 2.85 13.30 -21.18
C ASN A 223 2.60 11.83 -21.62
N ILE A 224 2.76 10.86 -20.70
CA ILE A 224 2.46 9.45 -20.95
C ILE A 224 0.95 9.20 -20.89
N VAL A 225 0.28 9.93 -19.99
CA VAL A 225 -1.17 9.87 -19.79
C VAL A 225 -1.75 11.28 -19.78
N GLN A 226 -3.08 11.37 -19.94
CA GLN A 226 -3.82 12.62 -19.86
C GLN A 226 -5.06 12.46 -18.97
N ARG A 227 -5.46 13.55 -18.31
CA ARG A 227 -6.70 13.57 -17.54
C ARG A 227 -7.88 13.81 -18.48
N LEU A 228 -8.80 12.85 -18.55
CA LEU A 228 -10.07 12.98 -19.26
C LEU A 228 -11.17 13.47 -18.31
N TYR A 229 -12.13 14.22 -18.83
CA TYR A 229 -13.33 14.59 -18.08
C TYR A 229 -14.36 13.46 -18.11
N PRO A 230 -14.96 13.10 -16.96
CA PRO A 230 -16.05 12.14 -16.90
C PRO A 230 -17.22 12.57 -17.78
N HIS A 231 -17.66 11.69 -18.68
CA HIS A 231 -18.80 11.92 -19.58
C HIS A 231 -19.81 10.78 -19.58
N GLU A 232 -19.43 9.59 -19.10
CA GLU A 232 -20.33 8.45 -18.94
C GLU A 232 -20.90 8.41 -17.52
N PRO A 233 -22.19 8.11 -17.33
CA PRO A 233 -22.76 7.89 -16.00
C PRO A 233 -22.27 6.56 -15.41
N LEU A 234 -22.00 6.57 -14.11
CA LEU A 234 -21.88 5.37 -13.29
C LEU A 234 -23.29 4.87 -12.98
N ILE A 235 -23.66 3.71 -13.56
CA ILE A 235 -24.96 3.10 -13.31
C ILE A 235 -24.90 2.39 -11.95
N THR A 236 -25.66 2.90 -10.98
CA THR A 236 -25.71 2.34 -9.61
C THR A 236 -26.87 1.37 -9.41
N HIS A 237 -27.82 1.34 -10.34
CA HIS A 237 -29.11 0.65 -10.23
C HIS A 237 -30.00 1.13 -9.08
N LEU A 238 -29.69 2.30 -8.51
CA LEU A 238 -30.48 2.96 -7.49
C LEU A 238 -31.23 4.12 -8.14
N ARG A 239 -32.56 3.99 -8.29
CA ARG A 239 -33.41 4.98 -8.97
C ARG A 239 -33.19 6.41 -8.48
N LEU A 240 -33.00 6.59 -7.16
CA LEU A 240 -32.76 7.89 -6.55
C LEU A 240 -31.44 8.53 -7.03
N ILE A 241 -30.38 7.74 -7.17
CA ILE A 241 -29.07 8.23 -7.62
C ILE A 241 -29.11 8.40 -9.14
N ASP A 242 -29.45 7.35 -9.87
CA ASP A 242 -29.37 7.35 -11.34
C ASP A 242 -30.29 8.38 -12.00
N SER A 243 -31.41 8.74 -11.35
CA SER A 243 -32.38 9.72 -11.91
C SER A 243 -32.17 11.15 -11.42
N PHE A 244 -31.92 11.35 -10.12
CA PHE A 244 -31.92 12.69 -9.53
C PHE A 244 -30.52 13.22 -9.19
N PHE A 245 -29.58 12.33 -8.88
CA PHE A 245 -28.23 12.69 -8.45
C PHE A 245 -27.16 11.80 -9.11
N PRO A 246 -27.10 11.77 -10.46
CA PRO A 246 -26.24 10.84 -11.16
C PRO A 246 -24.77 11.14 -10.89
N ILE A 247 -23.98 10.07 -10.72
CA ILE A 247 -22.53 10.13 -10.56
C ILE A 247 -21.92 9.73 -11.90
N ALA A 248 -20.92 10.43 -12.40
CA ALA A 248 -20.20 10.02 -13.61
C ALA A 248 -19.10 8.98 -13.29
N LYS A 249 -18.75 8.09 -14.22
CA LYS A 249 -17.59 7.18 -14.10
C LYS A 249 -16.31 8.04 -14.01
N GLY A 250 -15.60 7.93 -12.89
CA GLY A 250 -14.47 8.82 -12.54
C GLY A 250 -14.85 10.13 -11.84
N GLY A 251 -16.14 10.32 -11.55
CA GLY A 251 -16.66 11.41 -10.72
C GLY A 251 -16.53 11.14 -9.22
N MET A 252 -17.01 12.10 -8.42
CA MET A 252 -17.00 12.02 -6.96
C MET A 252 -18.41 12.29 -6.43
N GLY A 253 -18.89 11.44 -5.53
CA GLY A 253 -20.13 11.64 -4.78
C GLY A 253 -19.84 11.84 -3.29
N CYS A 254 -20.72 12.56 -2.59
CA CYS A 254 -20.65 12.75 -1.15
C CYS A 254 -22.01 12.42 -0.52
N ILE A 255 -22.03 11.61 0.53
CA ILE A 255 -23.24 11.19 1.26
C ILE A 255 -23.13 11.70 2.70
N PRO A 256 -23.37 13.00 2.95
CA PRO A 256 -23.38 13.53 4.30
C PRO A 256 -24.66 13.12 5.03
N GLY A 257 -24.59 12.98 6.35
CA GLY A 257 -25.79 12.72 7.15
C GLY A 257 -25.52 12.38 8.62
N PRO A 258 -26.53 12.55 9.49
CA PRO A 258 -26.41 12.25 10.90
C PRO A 258 -26.19 10.74 11.16
N PHE A 259 -25.85 10.40 12.40
CA PHE A 259 -25.77 9.00 12.82
C PHE A 259 -27.11 8.29 12.61
N GLY A 260 -27.08 7.05 12.12
CA GLY A 260 -28.30 6.27 11.87
C GLY A 260 -29.09 6.65 10.61
N ALA A 261 -28.61 7.58 9.78
CA ALA A 261 -29.30 7.99 8.54
C ALA A 261 -29.20 7.00 7.37
N GLY A 262 -28.69 5.79 7.58
CA GLY A 262 -28.53 4.79 6.52
C GLY A 262 -27.38 5.06 5.55
N LYS A 263 -26.37 5.86 5.93
CA LYS A 263 -25.19 6.15 5.09
C LYS A 263 -24.47 4.88 4.63
N THR A 264 -24.12 4.01 5.57
CA THR A 264 -23.40 2.75 5.32
C THR A 264 -24.24 1.80 4.47
N VAL A 265 -25.55 1.76 4.71
CA VAL A 265 -26.49 0.98 3.89
C VAL A 265 -26.47 1.45 2.44
N LEU A 266 -26.56 2.76 2.20
CA LEU A 266 -26.52 3.32 0.86
C LEU A 266 -25.18 3.05 0.17
N GLN A 267 -24.05 3.23 0.89
CA GLN A 267 -22.72 2.92 0.36
C GLN A 267 -22.59 1.43 -0.02
N ASN A 268 -23.09 0.52 0.82
CA ASN A 268 -23.09 -0.92 0.55
C ASN A 268 -23.93 -1.26 -0.71
N LEU A 269 -25.10 -0.65 -0.85
CA LEU A 269 -25.92 -0.81 -2.06
C LEU A 269 -25.23 -0.30 -3.32
N ILE A 270 -24.53 0.84 -3.24
CA ILE A 270 -23.74 1.36 -4.35
C ILE A 270 -22.62 0.37 -4.69
N SER A 271 -21.83 -0.09 -3.72
CA SER A 271 -20.73 -1.03 -3.99
C SER A 271 -21.20 -2.35 -4.61
N ARG A 272 -22.34 -2.87 -4.19
CA ARG A 272 -22.84 -4.17 -4.68
C ARG A 272 -23.44 -4.10 -6.07
N ASN A 273 -24.15 -3.02 -6.37
CA ASN A 273 -24.97 -2.94 -7.58
C ASN A 273 -24.33 -2.06 -8.66
N SER A 274 -23.28 -1.29 -8.38
CA SER A 274 -22.68 -0.44 -9.41
C SER A 274 -22.02 -1.27 -10.51
N ASP A 275 -22.18 -0.83 -11.76
CA ASP A 275 -21.50 -1.39 -12.92
C ASP A 275 -20.01 -0.99 -12.93
N VAL A 276 -19.22 -1.72 -12.14
CA VAL A 276 -17.76 -1.55 -11.98
C VAL A 276 -17.06 -2.90 -11.89
N ASP A 277 -15.82 -2.95 -12.37
CA ASP A 277 -15.02 -4.18 -12.33
C ASP A 277 -14.51 -4.52 -10.92
N ILE A 278 -14.15 -3.49 -10.14
CA ILE A 278 -13.51 -3.62 -8.83
C ILE A 278 -14.06 -2.55 -7.89
N VAL A 279 -14.37 -2.95 -6.66
CA VAL A 279 -14.71 -2.07 -5.55
C VAL A 279 -13.61 -2.11 -4.51
N ILE A 280 -13.14 -0.93 -4.08
CA ILE A 280 -12.23 -0.78 -2.95
C ILE A 280 -13.00 -0.08 -1.83
N VAL A 281 -13.20 -0.78 -0.71
CA VAL A 281 -13.86 -0.24 0.47
C VAL A 281 -12.81 0.14 1.50
N VAL A 282 -12.86 1.38 1.98
CA VAL A 282 -11.97 1.89 3.04
C VAL A 282 -12.83 2.40 4.18
N ALA A 283 -12.83 1.68 5.30
CA ALA A 283 -13.52 2.08 6.52
C ALA A 283 -12.57 2.87 7.42
N CYS A 284 -12.87 4.15 7.66
CA CYS A 284 -12.05 5.03 8.49
C CYS A 284 -12.85 5.52 9.70
N GLY A 285 -12.47 5.08 10.90
CA GLY A 285 -13.16 5.48 12.13
C GLY A 285 -14.61 4.99 12.25
N GLU A 286 -14.99 3.99 11.44
CA GLU A 286 -16.33 3.40 11.48
C GLU A 286 -16.51 2.46 12.68
N ARG A 287 -17.76 2.19 13.04
CA ARG A 287 -18.07 1.25 14.13
C ARG A 287 -17.71 -0.17 13.71
N ALA A 288 -17.07 -0.92 14.61
CA ALA A 288 -16.63 -2.29 14.34
C ALA A 288 -17.76 -3.19 13.80
N GLY A 289 -18.99 -3.06 14.33
CA GLY A 289 -20.14 -3.83 13.86
C GLY A 289 -20.46 -3.60 12.37
N GLU A 290 -20.38 -2.36 11.89
CA GLU A 290 -20.64 -2.01 10.49
C GLU A 290 -19.55 -2.56 9.55
N VAL A 291 -18.30 -2.54 10.00
CA VAL A 291 -17.17 -3.10 9.27
C VAL A 291 -17.28 -4.63 9.19
N VAL A 292 -17.62 -5.29 10.30
CA VAL A 292 -17.80 -6.75 10.34
C VAL A 292 -18.97 -7.18 9.47
N GLU A 293 -20.09 -6.45 9.50
CA GLU A 293 -21.23 -6.69 8.62
C GLU A 293 -20.79 -6.62 7.16
N THR A 294 -20.10 -5.55 6.76
CA THR A 294 -19.55 -5.37 5.41
C THR A 294 -18.67 -6.55 4.99
N ILE A 295 -17.70 -6.95 5.82
CA ILE A 295 -16.78 -8.07 5.51
C ILE A 295 -17.54 -9.40 5.38
N THR A 296 -18.56 -9.63 6.21
CA THR A 296 -19.34 -10.89 6.23
C THR A 296 -20.32 -10.98 5.06
N GLU A 297 -20.78 -9.83 4.59
CA GLU A 297 -21.83 -9.70 3.59
C GLU A 297 -21.32 -9.70 2.14
N PHE A 298 -20.13 -9.16 1.88
CA PHE A 298 -19.56 -9.07 0.53
C PHE A 298 -19.21 -10.43 -0.13
N PRO A 299 -18.78 -11.47 0.61
CA PRO A 299 -18.51 -12.79 0.02
C PRO A 299 -19.77 -13.57 -0.40
N LYS A 300 -20.98 -13.08 -0.08
CA LYS A 300 -22.26 -13.72 -0.41
C LYS A 300 -22.87 -13.10 -1.67
#